data_AF-A0A4Q7Z952-F1
#
_entry.id   AF-A0A4Q7Z952-F1
#
_cell.length_a   1.000
_cell.length_b   1.000
_cell.length_c   1.000
_cell.angle_alpha   90.00
_cell.angle_beta   90.00
_cell.angle_gamma   90.00
#
_symmetry.space_group_name_H-M   'P 1'
#
loop_
_entity.id
_entity.type
_entity.pdbx_description
1 polymer ?
#
loop_
_entity_poly.entity_id
_entity_poly.type
_entity_poly.pdbx_seq_one_letter_code
_entity_poly.pdbx_strand_id
1 'polypeptide(L)'
;MKTILLGAAPLAAVALIFGAVVLWDRLREPRRDPTRPMAVADGRTYRDAQRRIRRLLDAGDTMRARHLVHAIRAWLRDEVRTGRKSRRARRAADLEQWELRLEQIPLPIG
;
A
#
# COMPACT_ATOMS: atom_id res chain seq x y z
N MET A 1 -4.88 37.66 -13.93
CA MET A 1 -3.97 36.51 -14.07
C MET A 1 -4.17 35.61 -12.86
N LYS A 2 -4.82 34.44 -13.03
CA LYS A 2 -5.42 33.65 -11.93
C LYS A 2 -5.14 32.16 -12.16
N THR A 3 -3.90 31.70 -11.98
CA THR A 3 -3.48 30.34 -12.38
C THR A 3 -2.37 29.76 -11.50
N ILE A 4 -2.49 29.73 -10.16
CA ILE A 4 -1.54 28.96 -9.31
C ILE A 4 -2.22 28.33 -8.07
N LEU A 5 -3.45 27.84 -8.19
CA LEU A 5 -4.16 27.24 -7.05
C LEU A 5 -4.83 25.90 -7.39
N LEU A 6 -4.17 25.07 -8.20
CA LEU A 6 -4.68 23.74 -8.58
C LEU A 6 -3.69 22.58 -8.38
N GLY A 7 -2.46 22.84 -7.90
CA GLY A 7 -1.42 21.80 -7.81
C GLY A 7 -1.36 21.00 -6.50
N ALA A 8 -1.85 21.54 -5.38
CA ALA A 8 -1.60 20.96 -4.04
C ALA A 8 -2.80 20.20 -3.43
N ALA A 9 -4.02 20.43 -3.93
CA ALA A 9 -5.24 19.82 -3.42
C ALA A 9 -5.27 18.27 -3.48
N PRO A 10 -4.79 17.58 -4.54
CA PRO A 10 -4.95 16.12 -4.60
C PRO A 10 -4.08 15.39 -3.58
N LEU A 11 -2.90 15.93 -3.22
CA LEU A 11 -1.99 15.26 -2.28
C LEU A 11 -2.52 15.33 -0.84
N ALA A 12 -3.09 16.47 -0.43
CA ALA A 12 -3.70 16.61 0.89
C ALA A 12 -4.96 15.75 1.03
N ALA A 13 -5.79 15.68 -0.01
CA ALA A 13 -6.96 14.80 -0.04
C ALA A 13 -6.56 13.31 0.05
N VAL A 14 -5.52 12.89 -0.69
CA VAL A 14 -5.00 11.52 -0.60
C VAL A 14 -4.44 11.22 0.79
N ALA A 15 -3.71 12.15 1.40
CA ALA A 15 -3.18 11.99 2.76
C ALA A 15 -4.29 11.89 3.82
N LEU A 16 -5.37 12.66 3.66
CA LEU A 16 -6.54 12.61 4.55
C LEU A 16 -7.32 11.30 4.39
N ILE A 17 -7.52 10.83 3.15
CA ILE A 17 -8.15 9.53 2.91
C ILE A 17 -7.29 8.40 3.47
N PHE A 18 -5.97 8.43 3.24
CA PHE A 18 -5.05 7.44 3.80
C PHE A 18 -5.04 7.48 5.34
N GLY A 19 -4.97 8.67 5.93
CA GLY A 19 -5.01 8.85 7.38
C GLY A 19 -6.32 8.32 7.98
N ALA A 20 -7.46 8.61 7.34
CA ALA A 20 -8.76 8.10 7.76
C ALA A 20 -8.85 6.58 7.66
N VAL A 21 -8.35 5.96 6.58
CA VAL A 21 -8.33 4.50 6.42
C VAL A 21 -7.43 3.85 7.47
N VAL A 22 -6.23 4.39 7.72
CA VAL A 22 -5.29 3.88 8.73
C VAL A 22 -5.85 4.02 10.13
N LEU A 23 -6.45 5.17 10.46
CA LEU A 23 -7.06 5.43 11.76
C LEU A 23 -8.27 4.52 12.00
N TRP A 24 -9.08 4.29 10.96
CA TRP A 24 -10.22 3.38 10.98
C TRP A 24 -9.80 1.91 11.14
N ASP A 25 -8.69 1.52 10.51
CA ASP A 25 -8.12 0.16 10.62
C ASP A 25 -7.50 -0.09 12.01
N ARG A 26 -6.92 0.95 12.64
CA ARG A 26 -6.40 0.90 14.03
C ARG A 26 -7.50 0.79 15.08
N LEU A 27 -8.62 1.51 14.91
CA LEU A 27 -9.70 1.54 15.91
C LEU A 27 -10.51 0.24 16.02
N ARG A 28 -10.35 -0.72 15.09
CA ARG A 28 -11.16 -1.96 15.02
C ARG A 28 -10.36 -3.24 15.27
N GLU A 29 -9.24 -3.12 15.99
CA GLU A 29 -8.26 -4.18 16.20
C GLU A 29 -8.74 -5.49 16.92
N PRO A 30 -9.89 -5.63 17.62
CA PRO A 30 -10.22 -6.90 18.26
C PRO A 30 -10.88 -7.97 17.37
N ARG A 31 -11.36 -7.65 16.16
CA ARG A 31 -12.08 -8.62 15.29
C ARG A 31 -11.78 -8.38 13.80
N ARG A 32 -10.59 -8.76 13.32
CA ARG A 32 -10.23 -8.62 11.89
C ARG A 32 -10.70 -9.81 11.06
N ASP A 33 -11.70 -9.56 10.23
CA ASP A 33 -12.12 -10.42 9.13
C ASP A 33 -10.99 -10.55 8.06
N PRO A 34 -10.59 -11.77 7.66
CA PRO A 34 -9.55 -12.03 6.66
C PRO A 34 -9.89 -11.54 5.24
N THR A 35 -11.11 -11.05 4.98
CA THR A 35 -11.51 -10.52 3.66
C THR A 35 -11.42 -8.99 3.52
N ARG A 36 -11.19 -8.23 4.60
CA ARG A 36 -11.24 -6.75 4.56
C ARG A 36 -9.97 -6.10 3.96
N PRO A 37 -10.08 -5.03 3.15
CA PRO A 37 -8.94 -4.24 2.68
C PRO A 37 -8.08 -3.73 3.84
N MET A 38 -6.76 -3.86 3.69
CA MET A 38 -5.77 -3.54 4.72
C MET A 38 -4.90 -2.36 4.25
N ALA A 39 -4.71 -1.37 5.12
CA ALA A 39 -3.81 -0.27 4.86
C ALA A 39 -2.37 -0.62 5.30
N VAL A 40 -1.38 -0.18 4.53
CA VAL A 40 0.03 -0.29 4.88
C VAL A 40 0.51 1.10 5.29
N ALA A 41 0.83 1.26 6.57
CA ALA A 41 1.18 2.55 7.17
C ALA A 41 2.53 2.53 7.90
N ASP A 42 3.02 1.35 8.27
CA ASP A 42 4.24 1.18 9.03
C ASP A 42 4.93 -0.17 8.70
N GLY A 43 6.11 -0.39 9.30
CA GLY A 43 6.87 -1.63 9.08
C GLY A 43 6.20 -2.91 9.61
N ARG A 44 5.19 -2.81 10.49
CA ARG A 44 4.45 -3.98 11.00
C ARG A 44 3.35 -4.36 10.03
N THR A 45 2.51 -3.40 9.66
CA THR A 45 1.47 -3.53 8.63
C THR A 45 2.06 -3.91 7.27
N TYR A 46 3.27 -3.46 6.95
CA TYR A 46 4.02 -3.96 5.79
C TYR A 46 4.22 -5.47 5.87
N ARG A 47 4.83 -5.99 6.95
CA ARG A 47 5.07 -7.43 7.12
C ARG A 47 3.78 -8.24 7.15
N ASP A 48 2.73 -7.70 7.75
CA ASP A 48 1.41 -8.33 7.77
C ASP A 48 0.79 -8.39 6.36
N ALA A 49 0.90 -7.32 5.57
CA ALA A 49 0.45 -7.28 4.20
C ALA A 49 1.23 -8.29 3.33
N GLN A 50 2.55 -8.42 3.51
CA GLN A 50 3.34 -9.45 2.81
C GLN A 50 2.83 -10.86 3.11
N ARG A 51 2.56 -11.17 4.38
CA ARG A 51 2.02 -12.48 4.79
C ARG A 51 0.63 -12.72 4.20
N ARG A 52 -0.21 -11.69 4.15
CA ARG A 52 -1.57 -11.77 3.61
C ARG A 52 -1.60 -11.93 2.10
N ILE A 53 -0.71 -11.24 1.37
CA ILE A 53 -0.53 -11.44 -0.07
C ILE A 53 -0.21 -12.90 -0.37
N ARG A 54 0.72 -13.52 0.37
CA ARG A 54 1.05 -14.94 0.18
C ARG A 54 -0.20 -15.82 0.34
N ARG A 55 -0.94 -15.66 1.44
CA ARG A 55 -2.19 -16.42 1.68
C ARG A 55 -3.25 -16.20 0.60
N LEU A 56 -3.37 -14.99 0.08
CA LEU A 56 -4.34 -14.68 -0.98
C LEU A 56 -3.94 -15.29 -2.31
N LEU A 57 -2.65 -15.27 -2.65
CA LEU A 57 -2.13 -15.96 -3.83
C LEU A 57 -2.31 -17.48 -3.71
N ASP A 58 -2.01 -18.05 -2.54
CA ASP A 58 -2.23 -19.48 -2.26
C ASP A 58 -3.71 -19.87 -2.37
N ALA A 59 -4.63 -18.95 -2.01
CA ALA A 59 -6.08 -19.13 -2.13
C ALA A 59 -6.63 -18.82 -3.53
N GLY A 60 -5.80 -18.39 -4.49
CA GLY A 60 -6.22 -18.01 -5.84
C GLY A 60 -6.91 -16.64 -5.95
N ASP A 61 -6.95 -15.85 -4.87
CA ASP A 61 -7.55 -14.50 -4.85
C ASP A 61 -6.54 -13.46 -5.36
N THR A 62 -6.25 -13.53 -6.67
CA THR A 62 -5.26 -12.70 -7.36
C THR A 62 -5.63 -11.22 -7.33
N MET A 63 -6.92 -10.89 -7.40
CA MET A 63 -7.40 -9.50 -7.39
C MET A 63 -7.11 -8.83 -6.04
N ARG A 64 -7.42 -9.47 -4.91
CA ARG A 64 -7.10 -8.90 -3.59
C ARG A 64 -5.60 -8.87 -3.31
N ALA A 65 -4.85 -9.89 -3.76
CA ALA A 65 -3.40 -9.85 -3.69
C ALA A 65 -2.85 -8.63 -4.44
N ARG A 66 -3.35 -8.35 -5.64
CA ARG A 66 -2.98 -7.17 -6.44
C ARG A 66 -3.26 -5.86 -5.71
N HIS A 67 -4.43 -5.72 -5.08
CA HIS A 67 -4.76 -4.54 -4.27
C HIS A 67 -3.78 -4.31 -3.12
N LEU A 68 -3.40 -5.37 -2.40
CA LEU A 68 -2.40 -5.25 -1.32
C LEU A 68 -1.01 -4.91 -1.84
N VAL A 69 -0.61 -5.45 -3.01
CA VAL A 69 0.65 -5.06 -3.66
C VAL A 69 0.64 -3.56 -4.02
N HIS A 70 -0.47 -3.04 -4.54
CA HIS A 70 -0.61 -1.60 -4.79
C HIS A 70 -0.51 -0.77 -3.51
N ALA A 71 -1.12 -1.21 -2.40
CA ALA A 71 -1.00 -0.54 -1.11
C ALA A 71 0.45 -0.53 -0.59
N ILE A 72 1.17 -1.65 -0.72
CA ILE A 72 2.60 -1.74 -0.38
C ILE A 72 3.42 -0.77 -1.25
N ARG A 73 3.19 -0.75 -2.57
CA ARG A 73 3.92 0.16 -3.48
C ARG A 73 3.70 1.62 -3.13
N ALA A 74 2.46 2.01 -2.85
CA ALA A 74 2.12 3.39 -2.48
C ALA A 74 2.87 3.81 -1.20
N TRP A 75 2.87 2.95 -0.18
CA TRP A 75 3.58 3.20 1.06
C TRP A 75 5.11 3.24 0.88
N LEU A 76 5.68 2.29 0.13
CA LEU A 76 7.12 2.26 -0.15
C LEU A 76 7.60 3.49 -0.93
N ARG A 77 6.81 3.96 -1.92
CA ARG A 77 7.11 5.19 -2.66
C ARG A 77 7.16 6.40 -1.73
N ASP A 78 6.23 6.49 -0.79
CA ASP A 78 6.26 7.57 0.19
C ASP A 78 7.49 7.45 1.12
N GLU A 79 7.77 6.27 1.66
CA GLU A 79 8.97 6.04 2.50
C GLU A 79 10.30 6.33 1.78
N VAL A 80 10.38 6.08 0.46
CA VAL A 80 11.55 6.45 -0.35
C VAL A 80 11.68 7.97 -0.48
N ARG A 81 10.55 8.68 -0.64
CA ARG A 81 10.50 10.14 -0.80
C ARG A 81 10.75 10.90 0.52
N THR A 82 10.04 10.52 1.58
CA THR A 82 9.94 11.27 2.84
C THR A 82 10.72 10.60 3.98
N GLY A 83 10.96 9.30 3.91
CA GLY A 83 11.55 8.51 4.99
C GLY A 83 13.05 8.80 5.25
N ARG A 84 13.60 8.15 6.28
CA ARG A 84 15.00 8.33 6.72
C ARG A 84 15.99 7.88 5.64
N LYS A 85 17.00 8.71 5.34
CA LYS A 85 18.04 8.42 4.31
C LYS A 85 18.66 7.02 4.43
N SER A 86 18.97 6.56 5.65
CA SER A 86 19.56 5.24 5.90
C SER A 86 18.69 4.05 5.46
N ARG A 87 17.37 4.26 5.31
CA ARG A 87 16.42 3.22 4.92
C ARG A 87 15.97 3.33 3.46
N ARG A 88 16.18 4.47 2.80
CA ARG A 88 15.68 4.75 1.44
C ARG A 88 16.18 3.75 0.40
N ALA A 89 17.48 3.45 0.39
CA ALA A 89 18.05 2.50 -0.56
C ALA A 89 17.39 1.12 -0.46
N ARG A 90 17.23 0.60 0.78
CA ARG A 90 16.53 -0.66 1.02
C ARG A 90 15.06 -0.61 0.61
N ARG A 91 14.37 0.51 0.88
CA ARG A 91 12.96 0.69 0.50
C ARG A 91 12.75 0.84 -1.00
N ALA A 92 13.71 1.40 -1.72
CA ALA A 92 13.69 1.46 -3.18
C ALA A 92 13.86 0.07 -3.80
N ALA A 93 14.78 -0.75 -3.26
CA ALA A 93 14.92 -2.15 -3.67
C ALA A 93 13.67 -2.98 -3.35
N ASP A 94 13.08 -2.81 -2.16
CA ASP A 94 11.80 -3.44 -1.81
C ASP A 94 10.70 -3.02 -2.82
N LEU A 95 10.66 -1.74 -3.22
CA LEU A 95 9.67 -1.23 -4.17
C LEU A 95 9.82 -1.89 -5.54
N GLU A 96 11.03 -1.93 -6.08
CA GLU A 96 11.34 -2.57 -7.36
C GLU A 96 10.94 -4.05 -7.35
N GLN A 97 11.25 -4.78 -6.27
CA GLN A 97 10.85 -6.18 -6.13
C GLN A 97 9.32 -6.36 -6.16
N TRP A 98 8.57 -5.44 -5.53
CA TRP A 98 7.11 -5.48 -5.55
C TRP A 98 6.51 -5.05 -6.89
N GLU A 99 7.20 -4.20 -7.64
CA GLU A 99 6.82 -3.81 -9.01
C GLU A 99 6.92 -5.01 -9.95
N LEU A 100 8.05 -5.73 -9.92
CA LEU A 100 8.23 -6.96 -10.70
C LEU A 100 7.21 -8.04 -10.32
N ARG A 101 6.90 -8.20 -9.03
CA ARG A 101 5.86 -9.15 -8.60
C ARG A 101 4.48 -8.79 -9.11
N LEU A 102 4.15 -7.51 -9.24
CA LEU A 102 2.84 -7.09 -9.74
C LEU A 102 2.64 -7.50 -11.21
N GLU A 103 3.70 -7.40 -12.01
CA GLU A 103 3.72 -7.83 -13.41
C GLU A 103 3.54 -9.35 -13.53
N GLN A 104 4.02 -10.10 -12.55
CA GLN A 104 3.91 -11.57 -12.48
C GLN A 104 2.54 -12.06 -11.97
N ILE A 105 1.72 -11.20 -11.35
CA ILE A 105 0.37 -11.59 -10.93
C ILE A 105 -0.54 -11.57 -12.17
N PRO A 106 -1.07 -12.73 -12.60
CA PRO A 106 -1.89 -12.82 -13.80
C PRO A 106 -3.09 -11.88 -13.67
N LEU A 107 -3.36 -11.13 -14.74
CA LEU A 107 -4.58 -10.34 -14.85
C LEU A 107 -5.77 -11.30 -14.79
N PRO A 108 -6.85 -10.95 -14.06
CA PRO A 108 -8.08 -11.70 -14.20
C PRO A 108 -8.50 -11.62 -15.67
N ILE A 109 -8.55 -12.77 -16.33
CA ILE A 109 -9.16 -12.89 -17.65
C ILE A 109 -10.65 -12.65 -17.39
N GLY A 110 -11.14 -11.48 -17.81
CA GLY A 110 -12.55 -11.15 -17.80
C GLY A 110 -13.32 -12.00 -18.79
#